data_AF-A0A9X0HLX9-F1
#
_entry.id   AF-A0A9X0HLX9-F1
#
_cell.length_a   1.000
_cell.length_b   1.000
_cell.length_c   1.000
_cell.angle_alpha   90.00
_cell.angle_beta   90.00
_cell.angle_gamma   90.00
#
_symmetry.space_group_name_H-M   'P 1'
#
loop_
_entity.id
_entity.type
_entity.pdbx_description
1 polymer ?
#
loop_
_entity_poly.entity_id
_entity_poly.type
_entity_poly.pdbx_seq_one_letter_code
_entity_poly.pdbx_strand_id
1 'polypeptide(L)'
;MNIQPILDHFQQLSPEEQTKEVYAHFGLAVYFGQAVEQQLANMLIFDKLFQVKPETPEQYTALFEEYAAAAKPAGILAIETQMAYQLADADRDELQQVLMLREYLADTYFKVHAQRLLQPEHKGQLVADFAGFQARARALHNRLQQYQQQYVERTGVDAELMQQTWATVVRDTQRALGQASE
;
A
#
# COMPACT_ATOMS: atom_id res chain seq x y z
N MET A 1 4.64 8.89 -16.03
CA MET A 1 3.99 10.16 -15.62
C MET A 1 4.91 11.31 -15.99
N ASN A 2 4.39 12.39 -16.56
CA ASN A 2 5.18 13.61 -16.76
C ASN A 2 5.25 14.38 -15.44
N ILE A 3 6.44 14.46 -14.83
CA ILE A 3 6.65 15.15 -13.55
C ILE A 3 7.00 16.63 -13.71
N GLN A 4 7.27 17.09 -14.95
CA GLN A 4 7.75 18.45 -15.20
C GLN A 4 6.80 19.53 -14.65
N PRO A 5 5.47 19.45 -14.79
CA PRO A 5 4.57 20.46 -14.24
C PRO A 5 4.65 20.58 -12.71
N ILE A 6 4.93 19.47 -12.01
CA ILE A 6 5.11 19.46 -10.55
C ILE A 6 6.39 20.22 -10.20
N LEU A 7 7.48 19.96 -10.94
CA LEU A 7 8.77 20.61 -10.71
C LEU A 7 8.74 22.10 -11.07
N ASP A 8 8.05 22.47 -12.15
CA ASP A 8 7.87 23.87 -12.56
C ASP A 8 7.12 24.66 -11.49
N HIS A 9 6.04 24.09 -10.94
CA HIS A 9 5.32 24.69 -9.81
C HIS A 9 6.22 24.80 -8.58
N PHE A 10 6.93 23.72 -8.24
CA PHE A 10 7.82 23.66 -7.07
C PHE A 10 8.91 24.75 -7.10
N GLN A 11 9.46 25.05 -8.27
CA GLN A 11 10.49 26.08 -8.44
C GLN A 11 9.97 27.51 -8.23
N GLN A 12 8.66 27.73 -8.33
CA GLN A 12 8.04 29.05 -8.11
C GLN A 12 7.73 29.34 -6.63
N LEU A 13 7.83 28.32 -5.77
CA LEU A 13 7.55 28.42 -4.35
C LEU A 13 8.69 29.10 -3.57
N SER A 14 8.35 29.76 -2.46
CA SER A 14 9.36 30.24 -1.52
C SER A 14 10.14 29.07 -0.87
N PRO A 15 11.34 29.30 -0.31
CA PRO A 15 12.12 28.22 0.31
C PRO A 15 11.41 27.49 1.46
N GLU A 16 10.55 28.20 2.21
CA GLU A 16 9.71 27.61 3.26
C GLU A 16 8.63 26.71 2.66
N GLU A 17 7.91 27.20 1.66
CA GLU A 17 6.87 26.45 0.94
C GLU A 17 7.44 25.21 0.25
N GLN A 18 8.62 25.31 -0.37
CA GLN A 18 9.34 24.15 -0.93
C GLN A 18 9.59 23.06 0.12
N THR A 19 9.91 23.45 1.35
CA THR A 19 10.10 22.47 2.44
C THR A 19 8.79 21.76 2.78
N LYS A 20 7.69 22.51 2.87
CA LYS A 20 6.35 21.95 3.13
C LYS A 20 5.92 21.03 2.00
N GLU A 21 6.19 21.41 0.76
CA GLU A 21 5.84 20.64 -0.44
C GLU A 21 6.58 19.30 -0.50
N VAL A 22 7.86 19.26 -0.12
CA VAL A 22 8.61 18.00 0.04
C VAL A 22 7.92 17.06 1.02
N TYR A 23 7.50 17.56 2.19
CA TYR A 23 6.80 16.75 3.20
C TYR A 23 5.39 16.34 2.75
N ALA A 24 4.68 17.18 2.01
CA ALA A 24 3.38 16.85 1.44
C ALA A 24 3.51 15.68 0.44
N HIS A 25 4.48 15.76 -0.47
CA HIS A 25 4.76 14.67 -1.41
C HIS A 25 5.25 13.40 -0.71
N PHE A 26 6.06 13.52 0.34
CA PHE A 26 6.44 12.38 1.17
C PHE A 26 5.21 11.72 1.81
N GLY A 27 4.33 12.49 2.44
CA GLY A 27 3.12 11.97 3.08
C GLY A 27 2.20 11.25 2.08
N LEU A 28 2.00 11.83 0.91
CA LEU A 28 1.26 11.20 -0.18
C LEU A 28 1.92 9.90 -0.66
N ALA A 29 3.25 9.88 -0.78
CA ALA A 29 3.99 8.67 -1.16
C ALA A 29 3.78 7.55 -0.13
N VAL A 30 3.97 7.83 1.16
CA VAL A 30 3.73 6.85 2.24
C VAL A 30 2.28 6.35 2.21
N TYR A 31 1.31 7.27 2.10
CA TYR A 31 -0.11 6.92 2.01
C TYR A 31 -0.42 5.97 0.84
N PHE A 32 0.03 6.28 -0.37
CA PHE A 32 -0.23 5.40 -1.52
C PHE A 32 0.48 4.05 -1.39
N GLY A 33 1.66 4.00 -0.76
CA GLY A 33 2.32 2.74 -0.42
C GLY A 33 1.49 1.90 0.55
N GLN A 34 0.95 2.51 1.61
CA GLN A 34 0.06 1.85 2.56
C GLN A 34 -1.26 1.40 1.92
N ALA A 35 -1.80 2.16 0.96
CA ALA A 35 -3.00 1.75 0.24
C ALA A 35 -2.77 0.50 -0.63
N VAL A 36 -1.59 0.35 -1.23
CA VAL A 36 -1.20 -0.89 -1.94
C VAL A 36 -1.05 -2.06 -0.97
N GLU A 37 -0.39 -1.85 0.17
CA GLU A 37 -0.22 -2.87 1.22
C GLU A 37 -1.57 -3.35 1.78
N GLN A 38 -2.48 -2.41 2.07
CA GLN A 38 -3.82 -2.77 2.54
C GLN A 38 -4.62 -3.50 1.47
N GLN A 39 -4.57 -3.06 0.21
CA GLN A 39 -5.22 -3.76 -0.90
C GLN A 39 -4.73 -5.20 -1.01
N LEU A 40 -3.43 -5.41 -0.83
CA LEU A 40 -2.80 -6.73 -0.85
C LEU A 40 -3.30 -7.63 0.29
N ALA A 41 -3.30 -7.10 1.51
CA ALA A 41 -3.83 -7.79 2.67
C ALA A 41 -5.29 -8.22 2.44
N ASN A 42 -6.12 -7.32 1.92
CA ASN A 42 -7.53 -7.60 1.61
C ASN A 42 -7.66 -8.73 0.59
N MET A 43 -6.86 -8.69 -0.48
CA MET A 43 -6.85 -9.72 -1.51
C MET A 43 -6.49 -11.09 -0.93
N LEU A 44 -5.45 -11.19 -0.11
CA LEU A 44 -5.01 -12.46 0.48
C LEU A 44 -6.01 -13.00 1.52
N ILE A 45 -6.56 -12.13 2.37
CA ILE A 45 -7.64 -12.49 3.30
C ILE A 45 -8.82 -13.06 2.51
N PHE A 46 -9.20 -12.41 1.41
CA PHE A 46 -10.31 -12.86 0.57
C PHE A 46 -10.07 -14.26 -0.04
N ASP A 47 -8.87 -14.51 -0.56
CA ASP A 47 -8.47 -15.84 -1.05
C ASP A 47 -8.55 -16.90 0.06
N LYS A 48 -8.08 -16.57 1.27
CA LYS A 48 -8.12 -17.50 2.41
C LYS A 48 -9.50 -17.76 2.95
N LEU A 49 -10.38 -16.76 3.01
CA LEU A 49 -11.78 -16.97 3.38
C LEU A 49 -12.46 -17.98 2.45
N PHE A 50 -12.14 -17.94 1.15
CA PHE A 50 -12.65 -18.90 0.19
C PHE A 50 -12.08 -20.31 0.37
N GLN A 51 -10.77 -20.42 0.65
CA GLN A 51 -10.10 -21.72 0.82
C GLN A 51 -10.46 -22.41 2.14
N VAL A 52 -10.44 -21.66 3.25
CA VAL A 52 -10.56 -22.19 4.61
C VAL A 52 -12.03 -22.27 5.06
N LYS A 53 -12.89 -21.37 4.58
CA LYS A 53 -14.29 -21.23 5.00
C LYS A 53 -14.45 -21.24 6.53
N PRO A 54 -13.84 -20.28 7.24
CA PRO A 54 -13.89 -20.24 8.70
C PRO A 54 -15.35 -20.26 9.22
N GLU A 55 -15.57 -21.08 10.24
CA GLU A 55 -16.89 -21.33 10.85
C GLU A 55 -17.06 -20.57 12.17
N THR A 56 -15.97 -20.09 12.80
CA THR A 56 -16.01 -19.38 14.08
C THR A 56 -15.34 -18.00 14.01
N PRO A 57 -15.79 -17.01 14.81
CA PRO A 57 -15.18 -15.67 14.86
C PRO A 57 -13.67 -15.68 15.10
N GLU A 58 -13.16 -16.61 15.92
CA GLU A 58 -11.72 -16.73 16.23
C GLU A 58 -10.91 -17.11 14.99
N GLN A 59 -11.47 -17.96 14.12
CA GLN A 59 -10.82 -18.34 12.85
C GLN A 59 -10.79 -17.16 11.87
N TYR A 60 -11.82 -16.31 11.88
CA TYR A 60 -11.79 -15.05 11.12
C TYR A 60 -10.68 -14.14 11.67
N THR A 61 -10.63 -13.89 12.98
CA THR A 61 -9.60 -13.02 13.58
C THR A 61 -8.18 -13.49 13.28
N ALA A 62 -7.90 -14.80 13.41
CA ALA A 62 -6.57 -15.35 13.13
C ALA A 62 -6.12 -15.14 11.68
N LEU A 63 -7.04 -15.27 10.70
CA LEU A 63 -6.73 -14.95 9.29
C LEU A 63 -6.39 -13.47 9.12
N PHE A 64 -7.12 -12.58 9.77
CA PHE A 64 -6.84 -11.16 9.70
C PHE A 64 -5.50 -10.80 10.34
N GLU A 65 -5.16 -11.39 11.50
CA GLU A 65 -3.86 -11.20 12.15
C GLU A 65 -2.70 -11.70 11.27
N GLU A 66 -2.87 -12.82 10.56
CA GLU A 66 -1.84 -13.38 9.66
C GLU A 66 -1.50 -12.44 8.50
N TYR A 67 -2.51 -11.75 7.95
CA TYR A 67 -2.36 -10.88 6.78
C TYR A 67 -2.45 -9.39 7.10
N ALA A 68 -2.56 -9.01 8.37
CA ALA A 68 -2.48 -7.63 8.81
C ALA A 68 -1.15 -7.01 8.36
N ALA A 69 -1.23 -5.73 7.99
CA ALA A 69 -0.12 -4.93 7.46
C ALA A 69 1.03 -4.79 8.47
N ALA A 70 1.88 -5.82 8.58
CA ALA A 70 3.20 -5.86 9.22
C ALA A 70 3.74 -7.29 9.45
N ALA A 71 2.93 -8.35 9.31
CA ALA A 71 3.32 -9.69 9.77
C ALA A 71 4.27 -10.44 8.81
N LYS A 72 4.19 -10.18 7.50
CA LYS A 72 4.95 -10.91 6.48
C LYS A 72 5.86 -9.99 5.65
N PRO A 73 7.07 -10.45 5.26
CA PRO A 73 7.95 -9.73 4.34
C PRO A 73 7.30 -9.46 2.98
N ALA A 74 7.58 -8.28 2.40
CA ALA A 74 7.10 -7.84 1.08
C ALA A 74 7.22 -8.90 -0.03
N GLY A 75 8.37 -9.59 -0.12
CA GLY A 75 8.60 -10.61 -1.14
C GLY A 75 7.69 -11.83 -0.99
N ILE A 76 7.35 -12.22 0.23
CA ILE A 76 6.43 -13.34 0.50
C ILE A 76 5.01 -12.93 0.09
N LEU A 77 4.56 -11.74 0.49
CA LEU A 77 3.21 -11.25 0.16
C LEU A 77 3.01 -11.13 -1.37
N ALA A 78 4.03 -10.68 -2.10
CA ALA A 78 3.98 -10.58 -3.55
C ALA A 78 3.83 -11.95 -4.23
N ILE A 79 4.55 -12.98 -3.75
CA ILE A 79 4.46 -14.36 -4.25
C ILE A 79 3.10 -14.97 -3.92
N GLU A 80 2.65 -14.87 -2.66
CA GLU A 80 1.35 -15.41 -2.24
C GLU A 80 0.22 -14.81 -3.09
N THR A 81 0.28 -13.50 -3.35
CA THR A 81 -0.73 -12.81 -4.16
C THR A 81 -0.66 -13.22 -5.61
N GLN A 82 0.54 -13.38 -6.17
CA GLN A 82 0.70 -13.91 -7.51
C GLN A 82 0.07 -15.29 -7.66
N MET A 83 0.26 -16.19 -6.69
CA MET A 83 -0.32 -17.52 -6.73
C MET A 83 -1.86 -17.50 -6.63
N ALA A 84 -2.40 -16.70 -5.71
CA ALA A 84 -3.84 -16.61 -5.49
C ALA A 84 -4.58 -15.94 -6.67
N TYR A 85 -4.05 -14.83 -7.18
CA TYR A 85 -4.72 -14.00 -8.18
C TYR A 85 -4.18 -14.14 -9.59
N GLN A 86 -3.15 -14.97 -9.79
CA GLN A 86 -2.49 -15.21 -11.09
C GLN A 86 -1.93 -13.93 -11.71
N LEU A 87 -1.24 -13.12 -10.89
CA LEU A 87 -0.58 -11.90 -11.37
C LEU A 87 0.46 -12.25 -12.44
N ALA A 88 0.56 -11.39 -13.45
CA ALA A 88 1.70 -11.42 -14.36
C ALA A 88 3.01 -11.18 -13.58
N ASP A 89 4.12 -11.81 -14.01
CA ASP A 89 5.42 -11.69 -13.34
C ASP A 89 5.86 -10.22 -13.20
N ALA A 90 5.62 -9.40 -14.23
CA ALA A 90 5.94 -7.98 -14.19
C ALA A 90 5.17 -7.22 -13.10
N ASP A 91 3.90 -7.57 -12.87
CA ASP A 91 3.09 -6.95 -11.81
C ASP A 91 3.50 -7.45 -10.43
N ARG A 92 3.89 -8.71 -10.30
CA ARG A 92 4.45 -9.26 -9.05
C ARG A 92 5.77 -8.59 -8.69
N ASP A 93 6.67 -8.43 -9.67
CA ASP A 93 7.96 -7.77 -9.46
C ASP A 93 7.77 -6.29 -9.10
N GLU A 94 6.85 -5.59 -9.77
CA GLU A 94 6.54 -4.20 -9.42
C GLU A 94 5.91 -4.09 -8.02
N LEU A 95 5.02 -5.01 -7.65
CA LEU A 95 4.43 -5.08 -6.32
C LEU A 95 5.51 -5.24 -5.24
N GLN A 96 6.42 -6.19 -5.40
CA GLN A 96 7.52 -6.39 -4.47
C GLN A 96 8.36 -5.10 -4.32
N GLN A 97 8.69 -4.44 -5.42
CA GLN A 97 9.46 -3.19 -5.40
C GLN A 97 8.71 -2.06 -4.70
N VAL A 98 7.39 -1.92 -4.94
CA VAL A 98 6.57 -0.88 -4.30
C VAL A 98 6.51 -1.08 -2.78
N LEU A 99 6.33 -2.32 -2.32
CA LEU A 99 6.31 -2.65 -0.90
C LEU A 99 7.67 -2.36 -0.23
N MET A 100 8.78 -2.80 -0.85
CA MET A 100 10.13 -2.51 -0.36
C MET A 100 10.42 -1.01 -0.31
N LEU A 101 10.03 -0.26 -1.35
CA LEU A 101 10.21 1.19 -1.38
C LEU A 101 9.35 1.89 -0.33
N ARG A 102 8.14 1.42 -0.04
CA ARG A 102 7.31 1.94 1.06
C ARG A 102 8.02 1.77 2.40
N GLU A 103 8.58 0.59 2.69
CA GLU A 103 9.37 0.35 3.90
C GLU A 103 10.57 1.31 3.99
N TYR A 104 11.31 1.45 2.89
CA TYR A 104 12.44 2.38 2.80
C TYR A 104 12.01 3.84 3.05
N LEU A 105 10.91 4.28 2.46
CA LEU A 105 10.34 5.62 2.66
C LEU A 105 9.99 5.86 4.13
N ALA A 106 9.31 4.91 4.76
CA ALA A 106 8.83 5.04 6.13
C ALA A 106 9.96 5.08 7.17
N ASP A 107 11.02 4.30 6.99
CA ASP A 107 12.07 4.16 8.01
C ASP A 107 13.41 4.83 7.66
N THR A 108 13.85 4.79 6.40
CA THR A 108 15.26 5.07 6.07
C THR A 108 15.46 6.30 5.18
N TYR A 109 14.51 6.67 4.33
CA TYR A 109 14.72 7.67 3.26
C TYR A 109 15.29 8.99 3.76
N PHE A 110 14.67 9.62 4.77
CA PHE A 110 15.17 10.89 5.30
C PHE A 110 16.49 10.76 6.05
N LYS A 111 16.79 9.60 6.65
CA LYS A 111 18.11 9.36 7.28
C LYS A 111 19.23 9.43 6.25
N VAL A 112 18.98 8.92 5.03
CA VAL A 112 19.93 8.93 3.91
C VAL A 112 19.98 10.29 3.20
N HIS A 113 18.83 10.98 3.09
CA HIS A 113 18.70 12.21 2.30
C HIS A 113 18.67 13.50 3.13
N ALA A 114 18.96 13.44 4.43
CA ALA A 114 18.89 14.59 5.35
C ALA A 114 19.60 15.84 4.81
N GLN A 115 20.81 15.68 4.25
CA GLN A 115 21.57 16.81 3.70
C GLN A 115 20.92 17.44 2.47
N ARG A 116 20.23 16.64 1.64
CA ARG A 116 19.53 17.13 0.45
C ARG A 116 18.34 18.00 0.82
N LEU A 117 17.68 17.72 1.94
CA LEU A 117 16.57 18.54 2.41
C LEU A 117 17.02 19.94 2.84
N LEU A 118 18.26 20.06 3.33
CA LEU A 118 18.83 21.34 3.78
C LEU A 118 19.34 22.20 2.62
N GLN A 119 19.50 21.62 1.43
CA GLN A 119 20.04 22.28 0.23
C GLN A 119 18.88 22.58 -0.75
N PRO A 120 18.53 23.86 -0.96
CA PRO A 120 17.40 24.25 -1.83
C PRO A 120 17.43 23.60 -3.22
N GLU A 121 18.62 23.50 -3.82
CA GLU A 121 18.86 22.91 -5.14
C GLU A 121 18.51 21.42 -5.25
N HIS A 122 18.45 20.70 -4.12
CA HIS A 122 18.22 19.25 -4.10
C HIS A 122 16.78 18.86 -3.73
N LYS A 123 15.96 19.80 -3.24
CA LYS A 123 14.58 19.50 -2.82
C LYS A 123 13.69 19.07 -4.00
N GLY A 124 13.93 19.62 -5.19
CA GLY A 124 13.21 19.22 -6.41
C GLY A 124 13.40 17.73 -6.75
N GLN A 125 14.59 17.17 -6.47
CA GLN A 125 14.83 15.74 -6.66
C GLN A 125 14.02 14.89 -5.67
N LEU A 126 13.89 15.32 -4.41
CA LEU A 126 13.07 14.62 -3.42
C LEU A 126 11.60 14.60 -3.84
N VAL A 127 11.08 15.72 -4.33
CA VAL A 127 9.73 15.80 -4.89
C VAL A 127 9.56 14.88 -6.10
N ALA A 128 10.55 14.85 -7.01
CA ALA A 128 10.54 13.95 -8.16
C ALA A 128 10.50 12.46 -7.74
N ASP A 129 11.32 12.07 -6.76
CA ASP A 129 11.36 10.70 -6.24
C ASP A 129 9.99 10.29 -5.67
N PHE A 130 9.41 11.14 -4.82
CA PHE A 130 8.10 10.89 -4.21
C PHE A 130 6.98 10.88 -5.24
N ALA A 131 6.92 11.86 -6.15
CA ALA A 131 5.91 11.89 -7.21
C ALA A 131 6.01 10.65 -8.12
N GLY A 132 7.23 10.22 -8.45
CA GLY A 132 7.47 8.98 -9.18
C GLY A 132 6.92 7.75 -8.47
N PHE A 133 7.19 7.62 -7.17
CA PHE A 133 6.63 6.54 -6.35
C PHE A 133 5.10 6.57 -6.29
N GLN A 134 4.51 7.74 -6.03
CA GLN A 134 3.05 7.92 -5.98
C GLN A 134 2.39 7.44 -7.29
N ALA A 135 2.96 7.78 -8.44
CA ALA A 135 2.45 7.37 -9.74
C ALA A 135 2.48 5.85 -9.93
N ARG A 136 3.60 5.21 -9.55
CA ARG A 136 3.77 3.76 -9.61
C ARG A 136 2.78 3.05 -8.70
N ALA A 137 2.69 3.47 -7.43
CA ALA A 137 1.79 2.87 -6.46
C ALA A 137 0.32 2.96 -6.91
N ARG A 138 -0.12 4.11 -7.44
CA ARG A 138 -1.47 4.28 -7.98
C ARG A 138 -1.74 3.39 -9.19
N ALA A 139 -0.80 3.32 -10.13
CA ALA A 139 -0.93 2.50 -11.32
C ALA A 139 -1.03 1.01 -10.95
N LEU A 140 -0.17 0.55 -10.03
CA LEU A 140 -0.21 -0.80 -9.52
C LEU A 140 -1.52 -1.09 -8.78
N HIS A 141 -1.96 -0.20 -7.89
CA HIS A 141 -3.22 -0.35 -7.17
C HIS A 141 -4.39 -0.58 -8.13
N ASN A 142 -4.48 0.21 -9.21
CA ASN A 142 -5.52 0.04 -10.23
C ASN A 142 -5.45 -1.34 -10.92
N ARG A 143 -4.26 -1.86 -11.19
CA ARG A 143 -4.10 -3.21 -11.77
C ARG A 143 -4.48 -4.30 -10.77
N LEU A 144 -4.12 -4.16 -9.49
CA LEU A 144 -4.55 -5.08 -8.43
C LEU A 144 -6.08 -5.15 -8.30
N GLN A 145 -6.77 -4.02 -8.44
CA GLN A 145 -8.24 -4.00 -8.49
C GLN A 145 -8.79 -4.80 -9.67
N GLN A 146 -8.15 -4.73 -10.85
CA GLN A 146 -8.55 -5.52 -12.02
C GLN A 146 -8.34 -7.02 -11.78
N TYR A 147 -7.21 -7.43 -11.19
CA TYR A 147 -6.99 -8.83 -10.79
C TYR A 147 -8.04 -9.31 -9.80
N GLN A 148 -8.42 -8.46 -8.82
CA GLN A 148 -9.45 -8.80 -7.86
C GLN A 148 -10.82 -8.99 -8.53
N GLN A 149 -11.19 -8.13 -9.48
CA GLN A 149 -12.44 -8.27 -10.24
C GLN A 149 -12.46 -9.58 -11.04
N GLN A 150 -11.38 -9.90 -11.75
CA GLN A 150 -11.26 -11.16 -12.50
C GLN A 150 -11.33 -12.38 -11.59
N TYR A 151 -10.75 -12.30 -10.39
CA TYR A 151 -10.85 -13.37 -9.40
C TYR A 151 -12.30 -13.57 -8.94
N VAL A 152 -13.05 -12.50 -8.67
CA VAL A 152 -14.47 -12.56 -8.32
C VAL A 152 -15.30 -13.20 -9.45
N GLU A 153 -15.11 -12.75 -10.68
CA GLU A 153 -15.80 -13.32 -11.86
C GLU A 153 -15.54 -14.83 -12.00
N ARG A 154 -14.31 -15.27 -11.77
CA ARG A 154 -13.92 -16.68 -11.86
C ARG A 154 -14.48 -17.54 -10.73
N THR A 155 -14.61 -16.98 -9.53
CA THR A 155 -14.99 -17.72 -8.32
C THR A 155 -16.47 -17.62 -7.97
N GLY A 156 -17.19 -16.65 -8.54
CA GLY A 156 -18.62 -16.44 -8.33
C GLY A 156 -18.99 -15.94 -6.93
N VAL A 157 -18.01 -15.46 -6.15
CA VAL A 157 -18.21 -14.97 -4.79
C VAL A 157 -18.80 -13.56 -4.83
N ASP A 158 -19.96 -13.36 -4.20
CA ASP A 158 -20.61 -12.05 -4.13
C ASP A 158 -19.77 -11.05 -3.33
N ALA A 159 -19.36 -9.97 -3.99
CA ALA A 159 -18.56 -8.89 -3.41
C ALA A 159 -19.30 -8.18 -2.25
N GLU A 160 -20.63 -8.21 -2.23
CA GLU A 160 -21.46 -7.52 -1.24
C GLU A 160 -21.45 -8.26 0.11
N LEU A 161 -21.54 -9.60 0.08
CA LEU A 161 -21.41 -10.44 1.27
C LEU A 161 -20.04 -10.25 1.94
N MET A 162 -19.00 -10.07 1.13
CA MET A 162 -17.62 -9.93 1.59
C MET A 162 -17.31 -8.54 2.12
N GLN A 163 -17.90 -7.48 1.55
CA GLN A 163 -17.86 -6.13 2.15
C GLN A 163 -18.54 -6.10 3.53
N GLN A 164 -19.64 -6.84 3.73
CA GLN A 164 -20.32 -6.92 5.03
C GLN A 164 -19.47 -7.68 6.07
N THR A 165 -18.84 -8.80 5.67
CA THR A 165 -17.88 -9.51 6.53
C THR A 165 -16.69 -8.63 6.87
N TRP A 166 -16.13 -7.89 5.90
CA TRP A 166 -15.03 -6.96 6.08
C TRP A 166 -15.35 -5.84 7.09
N ALA A 167 -16.52 -5.20 6.96
CA ALA A 167 -16.95 -4.14 7.87
C ALA A 167 -17.20 -4.61 9.31
N THR A 168 -17.46 -5.91 9.48
CA THR A 168 -17.61 -6.54 10.80
C THR A 168 -16.24 -6.81 11.40
N VAL A 169 -15.35 -7.44 10.64
CA VAL A 169 -14.02 -7.80 11.17
C VAL A 169 -13.16 -6.56 11.42
N VAL A 170 -13.13 -5.56 10.54
CA VAL A 170 -12.37 -4.31 10.79
C VAL A 170 -12.83 -3.62 12.07
N ARG A 171 -14.14 -3.62 12.35
CA ARG A 171 -14.71 -3.04 13.57
C ARG A 171 -14.27 -3.81 14.81
N ASP A 172 -14.24 -5.14 14.72
CA ASP A 172 -13.87 -6.00 15.84
C ASP A 172 -12.35 -5.98 16.11
N THR A 173 -11.53 -5.94 15.05
CA THR A 173 -10.07 -5.73 15.16
C THR A 173 -9.74 -4.36 15.73
N GLN A 174 -10.43 -3.28 15.30
CA GLN A 174 -10.24 -1.94 15.87
C GLN A 174 -10.63 -1.87 17.35
N ARG A 175 -11.68 -2.60 17.77
CA ARG A 175 -12.03 -2.73 19.19
C ARG A 175 -10.96 -3.47 19.98
N ALA A 176 -10.45 -4.59 19.46
CA ALA A 176 -9.43 -5.38 20.13
C ALA A 176 -8.12 -4.59 20.32
N LEU A 177 -7.69 -3.85 19.29
CA LEU A 177 -6.49 -3.00 19.36
C LEU A 177 -6.68 -1.76 20.24
N GLY A 178 -7.90 -1.20 20.29
CA GLY A 178 -8.25 -0.10 21.20
C GLY A 178 -8.27 -0.51 22.68
N GLN A 179 -8.65 -1.76 22.98
CA GLN A 179 -8.65 -2.29 24.35
C GLN A 179 -7.26 -2.77 24.83
N ALA A 180 -6.33 -3.06 23.92
CA ALA A 180 -4.94 -3.40 24.28
C ALA A 180 -4.07 -2.18 24.65
N SER A 181 -4.63 -0.97 24.55
CA SER A 181 -3.96 0.30 24.84
C SER A 181 -4.40 0.96 26.16
N GLU A 182 -5.23 0.28 26.96
CA GLU A 182 -5.63 0.66 28.33
C GLU A 182 -5.02 -0.29 29.37
#